data_AF-A0A5P0YZU9-F1
#
_entry.id   AF-A0A5P0YZU9-F1
#
_cell.length_a   1.000
_cell.length_b   1.000
_cell.length_c   1.000
_cell.angle_alpha   90.00
_cell.angle_beta   90.00
_cell.angle_gamma   90.00
#
_symmetry.space_group_name_H-M   'P 1'
#
loop_
_entity.id
_entity.type
_entity.pdbx_description
1 polymer ?
#
loop_
_entity_poly.entity_id
_entity_poly.type
_entity_poly.pdbx_seq_one_letter_code
_entity_poly.pdbx_strand_id
1 'polypeptide(L)'
;MTAIRALRRTRALAALAAALLLIQPVSTARADEVRDRQWSLDMIGAREAWKTTKGAGVTVAVLDTGVDAEHRDLRGAVLEGKDAVGFGARRGDRTWARHGTAMAGIIAGRGHGPGGADGVIGIAPEAQVLPVRVLLEDEDPQRRRARATRGGALAEGIRWAVDQGADVINLSLGDDSASAHPDPKEDAAVRYALRKGAVVVASAGNGGEKGDRVSYPAAYPGVIAVTAVDRNGARATFSTRRWYATVSAPGGWRENTAYNLGVFDQDGTLVGTVGLVTLALNERRAEVGY
;
A
#
# COMPACT_ATOMS: atom_id res chain seq x y z
N MET A 1 61.82 28.98 32.43
CA MET A 1 61.53 27.52 32.46
C MET A 1 60.03 27.25 32.68
N THR A 2 59.12 27.92 31.95
CA THR A 2 57.68 27.88 32.29
C THR A 2 56.73 27.89 31.08
N ALA A 3 57.23 27.85 29.85
CA ALA A 3 56.39 27.90 28.64
C ALA A 3 56.21 26.54 27.93
N ILE A 4 57.09 25.56 28.18
CA ILE A 4 57.10 24.28 27.42
C ILE A 4 56.14 23.23 28.00
N ARG A 5 55.69 23.38 29.26
CA ARG A 5 54.75 22.43 29.90
C ARG A 5 53.27 22.66 29.53
N ALA A 6 52.91 23.84 29.01
CA ALA A 6 51.52 24.17 28.68
C ALA A 6 51.06 23.54 27.34
N LEU A 7 51.95 23.37 26.37
CA LEU A 7 51.60 22.85 25.04
C LEU A 7 51.44 21.32 24.96
N ARG A 8 51.90 20.56 25.96
CA ARG A 8 51.73 19.09 25.98
C ARG A 8 50.39 18.64 26.55
N ARG A 9 49.74 19.47 27.39
CA ARG A 9 48.43 19.15 28.00
C ARG A 9 47.24 19.42 27.07
N THR A 10 47.38 20.36 26.13
CA THR A 10 46.32 20.68 25.17
C THR A 10 46.20 19.68 24.01
N ARG A 11 47.28 18.97 23.65
CA ARG A 11 47.23 17.92 22.61
C ARG A 11 46.64 16.60 23.09
N ALA A 12 46.79 16.26 24.37
CA ALA A 12 46.22 15.03 24.94
C ALA A 12 44.69 15.11 25.14
N LEU A 13 44.15 16.29 25.46
CA LEU A 13 42.71 16.50 25.60
C LEU A 13 41.98 16.60 24.24
N ALA A 14 42.65 17.12 23.20
CA ALA A 14 42.10 17.14 21.84
C ALA A 14 42.01 15.73 21.23
N ALA A 15 42.95 14.83 21.56
CA ALA A 15 42.93 13.45 21.08
C ALA A 15 41.83 12.60 21.76
N LEU A 16 41.51 12.85 23.04
CA LEU A 16 40.39 12.16 23.71
C LEU A 16 39.02 12.67 23.25
N ALA A 17 38.89 13.96 22.94
CA ALA A 17 37.64 14.52 22.40
C ALA A 17 37.36 14.04 20.97
N ALA A 18 38.40 13.85 20.14
CA ALA A 18 38.25 13.29 18.79
C ALA A 18 37.92 11.78 18.79
N ALA A 19 38.35 11.03 19.82
CA ALA A 19 38.05 9.60 19.94
C ALA A 19 36.62 9.32 20.47
N LEU A 20 36.02 10.24 21.24
CA LEU A 20 34.61 10.10 21.70
C LEU A 20 33.57 10.54 20.65
N LEU A 21 33.97 11.24 19.59
CA LEU A 21 33.08 11.65 18.49
C LEU A 21 32.93 10.59 17.38
N LEU A 22 33.65 9.47 17.47
CA LEU A 22 33.59 8.36 16.50
C LEU A 22 32.69 7.20 16.92
N ILE A 23 31.95 7.33 18.03
CA ILE A 23 30.90 6.38 18.44
C ILE A 23 29.59 7.16 18.56
N GLN A 24 29.18 7.81 17.47
CA GLN A 24 27.77 8.11 17.29
C GLN A 24 27.12 6.82 16.78
N PRO A 25 26.07 6.27 17.40
CA PRO A 25 25.32 5.17 16.81
C PRO A 25 24.71 5.69 15.50
N VAL A 26 25.37 5.39 14.39
CA VAL A 26 24.94 5.79 13.06
C VAL A 26 23.72 4.94 12.70
N SER A 27 22.54 5.54 12.80
CA SER A 27 21.27 5.21 12.11
C SER A 27 20.68 3.79 12.20
N THR A 28 21.34 2.79 12.78
CA THR A 28 20.79 1.43 12.89
C THR A 28 19.53 1.37 13.77
N ALA A 29 19.43 2.26 14.77
CA ALA A 29 18.32 2.27 15.73
C ALA A 29 16.96 2.74 15.16
N ARG A 30 16.89 3.29 13.93
CA ARG A 30 15.61 3.72 13.31
C ARG A 30 15.04 2.71 12.31
N ALA A 31 15.86 1.81 11.77
CA ALA A 31 15.44 0.80 10.82
C ALA A 31 14.54 -0.26 11.47
N ASP A 32 14.89 -0.65 12.70
CA ASP A 32 14.11 -1.53 13.57
C ASP A 32 12.69 -0.96 13.79
N GLU A 33 12.55 0.36 13.92
CA GLU A 33 11.28 0.98 14.29
C GLU A 33 10.15 0.86 13.25
N VAL A 34 10.45 0.84 11.94
CA VAL A 34 9.40 0.68 10.90
C VAL A 34 9.02 -0.78 10.71
N ARG A 35 10.03 -1.67 10.65
CA ARG A 35 9.86 -3.12 10.44
C ARG A 35 9.15 -3.77 11.62
N ASP A 36 9.51 -3.40 12.84
CA ASP A 36 8.91 -3.91 14.07
C ASP A 36 7.44 -3.51 14.22
N ARG A 37 7.02 -2.44 13.53
CA ARG A 37 5.63 -1.99 13.48
C ARG A 37 4.79 -2.72 12.44
N GLN A 38 5.38 -3.55 11.58
CA GLN A 38 4.64 -4.33 10.57
C GLN A 38 4.05 -5.63 11.11
N TRP A 39 3.38 -5.57 12.27
CA TRP A 39 2.69 -6.71 12.90
C TRP A 39 1.69 -7.39 11.97
N SER A 40 1.16 -6.67 10.99
CA SER A 40 0.23 -7.19 9.98
C SER A 40 0.85 -8.32 9.16
N LEU A 41 2.15 -8.26 8.89
CA LEU A 41 2.87 -9.32 8.16
C LEU A 41 2.97 -10.60 8.99
N ASP A 42 3.10 -10.47 10.30
CA ASP A 42 3.13 -11.62 11.21
C ASP A 42 1.72 -12.21 11.37
N MET A 43 0.67 -11.38 11.50
CA MET A 43 -0.71 -11.84 11.61
C MET A 43 -1.16 -12.67 10.39
N ILE A 44 -0.78 -12.25 9.19
CA ILE A 44 -1.13 -12.99 7.95
C ILE A 44 -0.13 -14.11 7.61
N GLY A 45 0.90 -14.32 8.43
CA GLY A 45 1.91 -15.35 8.20
C GLY A 45 2.80 -15.09 6.98
N ALA A 46 3.00 -13.83 6.57
CA ALA A 46 3.76 -13.49 5.37
C ALA A 46 5.20 -14.03 5.40
N ARG A 47 5.86 -14.01 6.57
CA ARG A 47 7.23 -14.54 6.74
C ARG A 47 7.32 -16.04 6.49
N GLU A 48 6.27 -16.79 6.80
CA GLU A 48 6.20 -18.22 6.49
C GLU A 48 5.99 -18.42 4.99
N ALA A 49 5.06 -17.68 4.39
CA ALA A 49 4.79 -17.72 2.96
C ALA A 49 6.05 -17.42 2.12
N TRP A 50 6.88 -16.47 2.56
CA TRP A 50 8.14 -16.10 1.90
C TRP A 50 9.19 -17.20 1.82
N LYS A 51 9.07 -18.28 2.59
CA LYS A 51 9.92 -19.47 2.42
C LYS A 51 9.59 -20.23 1.13
N THR A 52 8.38 -20.04 0.60
CA THR A 52 7.91 -20.65 -0.65
C THR A 52 7.89 -19.65 -1.80
N THR A 53 7.34 -18.45 -1.59
CA THR A 53 7.28 -17.40 -2.61
C THR A 53 7.17 -16.01 -2.02
N LYS A 54 7.75 -15.02 -2.72
CA LYS A 54 7.63 -13.59 -2.42
C LYS A 54 6.88 -12.83 -3.52
N GLY A 55 6.20 -13.55 -4.41
CA GLY A 55 5.39 -12.98 -5.50
C GLY A 55 6.13 -12.72 -6.81
N ALA A 56 7.32 -13.29 -6.99
CA ALA A 56 8.04 -13.19 -8.27
C ALA A 56 7.18 -13.65 -9.45
N GLY A 57 7.19 -12.84 -10.52
CA GLY A 57 6.42 -13.10 -11.74
C GLY A 57 4.94 -12.73 -11.67
N VAL A 58 4.47 -12.18 -10.54
CA VAL A 58 3.09 -11.69 -10.39
C VAL A 58 3.02 -10.17 -10.60
N THR A 59 2.04 -9.73 -11.38
CA THR A 59 1.71 -8.31 -11.57
C THR A 59 0.42 -7.97 -10.82
N VAL A 60 0.51 -7.02 -9.89
CA VAL A 60 -0.62 -6.49 -9.13
C VAL A 60 -0.97 -5.10 -9.63
N ALA A 61 -2.14 -4.95 -10.24
CA ALA A 61 -2.66 -3.64 -10.62
C ALA A 61 -3.25 -2.92 -9.41
N VAL A 62 -2.75 -1.72 -9.14
CA VAL A 62 -3.25 -0.85 -8.06
C VAL A 62 -4.08 0.26 -8.70
N LEU A 63 -5.41 0.09 -8.66
CA LEU A 63 -6.35 1.08 -9.18
C LEU A 63 -6.72 2.03 -8.04
N ASP A 64 -6.11 3.20 -8.04
CA ASP A 64 -6.15 4.10 -6.88
C ASP A 64 -5.92 5.57 -7.31
N THR A 65 -5.29 6.39 -6.46
CA THR A 65 -4.93 7.79 -6.68
C THR A 65 -3.66 7.99 -7.52
N GLY A 66 -3.08 6.89 -8.02
CA GLY A 66 -1.76 6.82 -8.64
C GLY A 66 -0.72 6.26 -7.67
N VAL A 67 0.51 6.06 -8.14
CA VAL A 67 1.64 5.58 -7.31
C VAL A 67 2.86 6.43 -7.61
N ASP A 68 3.57 6.86 -6.56
CA ASP A 68 4.88 7.48 -6.69
C ASP A 68 5.96 6.40 -6.90
N ALA A 69 6.31 6.15 -8.16
CA ALA A 69 7.32 5.18 -8.53
C ALA A 69 8.75 5.55 -8.05
N GLU A 70 8.99 6.80 -7.66
CA GLU A 70 10.29 7.25 -7.15
C GLU A 70 10.45 7.06 -5.64
N HIS A 71 9.37 6.66 -4.96
CA HIS A 71 9.41 6.35 -3.53
C HIS A 71 10.51 5.31 -3.25
N ARG A 72 11.38 5.60 -2.27
CA ARG A 72 12.59 4.81 -1.99
C ARG A 72 12.32 3.33 -1.77
N ASP A 73 11.22 2.99 -1.09
CA ASP A 73 10.81 1.61 -0.80
C ASP A 73 10.15 0.90 -1.98
N LEU A 74 9.87 1.60 -3.09
CA LEU A 74 9.18 1.05 -4.26
C LEU A 74 10.07 1.02 -5.51
N ARG A 75 11.35 1.38 -5.38
CA ARG A 75 12.28 1.43 -6.51
C ARG A 75 12.37 0.07 -7.20
N GLY A 76 12.07 0.08 -8.51
CA GLY A 76 12.06 -1.09 -9.37
C GLY A 76 10.86 -2.03 -9.19
N ALA A 77 9.92 -1.71 -8.31
CA ALA A 77 8.68 -2.47 -8.09
C ALA A 77 7.50 -1.95 -8.90
N VAL A 78 7.58 -0.71 -9.42
CA VAL A 78 6.46 -0.04 -10.09
C VAL A 78 6.71 0.02 -11.59
N LEU A 79 5.78 -0.54 -12.36
CA LEU A 79 5.74 -0.51 -13.82
C LEU A 79 5.21 0.82 -14.35
N GLU A 80 5.32 1.03 -15.67
CA GLU A 80 4.63 2.13 -16.33
C GLU A 80 3.11 1.96 -16.21
N GLY A 81 2.44 3.00 -15.73
CA GLY A 81 1.02 2.99 -15.44
C GLY A 81 0.15 3.77 -16.40
N LYS A 82 -1.13 3.87 -16.05
CA LYS A 82 -2.11 4.68 -16.77
C LYS A 82 -2.80 5.66 -15.85
N ASP A 83 -3.10 6.84 -16.37
CA ASP A 83 -3.98 7.81 -15.73
C ASP A 83 -5.31 7.92 -16.49
N ALA A 84 -6.37 7.31 -15.93
CA ALA A 84 -7.71 7.36 -16.48
C ALA A 84 -8.48 8.64 -16.07
N VAL A 85 -7.95 9.43 -15.13
CA VAL A 85 -8.53 10.71 -14.72
C VAL A 85 -8.04 11.84 -15.64
N GLY A 86 -6.73 11.85 -15.95
CA GLY A 86 -6.11 12.77 -16.91
C GLY A 86 -5.97 14.22 -16.43
N PHE A 87 -6.25 14.50 -15.15
CA PHE A 87 -6.11 15.81 -14.50
C PHE A 87 -5.98 15.64 -12.98
N GLY A 88 -5.83 16.74 -12.24
CA GLY A 88 -5.65 16.74 -10.79
C GLY A 88 -4.19 16.98 -10.40
N ALA A 89 -3.85 16.60 -9.17
CA ALA A 89 -2.49 16.62 -8.68
C ALA A 89 -1.51 15.91 -9.61
N ARG A 90 -0.27 16.38 -9.62
CA ARG A 90 0.89 15.80 -10.30
C ARG A 90 2.00 15.59 -9.29
N ARG A 91 3.01 14.80 -9.66
CA ARG A 91 4.18 14.56 -8.81
C ARG A 91 4.78 15.88 -8.31
N GLY A 92 4.99 15.96 -6.99
CA GLY A 92 5.43 17.17 -6.28
C GLY A 92 4.29 17.91 -5.57
N ASP A 93 3.04 17.71 -5.99
CA ASP A 93 1.89 18.26 -5.28
C ASP A 93 1.63 17.50 -3.98
N ARG A 94 1.16 18.22 -2.95
CA ARG A 94 0.83 17.64 -1.64
C ARG A 94 -0.21 16.50 -1.72
N THR A 95 -1.10 16.55 -2.71
CA THR A 95 -2.17 15.56 -2.90
C THR A 95 -1.85 14.56 -4.01
N TRP A 96 -0.58 14.37 -4.34
CA TRP A 96 -0.16 13.39 -5.33
C TRP A 96 -0.05 11.99 -4.73
N ALA A 97 -0.87 11.06 -5.24
CA ALA A 97 -0.68 9.60 -5.15
C ALA A 97 -0.40 9.04 -3.74
N ARG A 98 -0.81 9.70 -2.67
CA ARG A 98 -0.53 9.33 -1.28
C ARG A 98 -1.11 7.96 -0.92
N HIS A 99 -2.40 7.78 -1.16
CA HIS A 99 -3.13 6.56 -0.86
C HIS A 99 -2.67 5.39 -1.72
N GLY A 100 -2.56 5.57 -3.05
CA GLY A 100 -2.09 4.50 -3.92
C GLY A 100 -0.61 4.12 -3.70
N THR A 101 0.26 5.07 -3.33
CA THR A 101 1.64 4.74 -2.91
C THR A 101 1.65 3.95 -1.62
N ALA A 102 0.75 4.26 -0.67
CA ALA A 102 0.54 3.44 0.52
C ALA A 102 0.16 2.00 0.17
N MET A 103 -0.77 1.81 -0.77
CA MET A 103 -1.18 0.49 -1.25
C MET A 103 -0.03 -0.27 -1.92
N ALA A 104 0.69 0.39 -2.82
CA ALA A 104 1.86 -0.20 -3.46
C ALA A 104 2.92 -0.63 -2.44
N GLY A 105 3.16 0.16 -1.39
CA GLY A 105 4.09 -0.17 -0.31
C GLY A 105 3.70 -1.42 0.48
N ILE A 106 2.41 -1.55 0.81
CA ILE A 106 1.87 -2.74 1.48
C ILE A 106 1.96 -3.97 0.59
N ILE A 107 1.75 -3.83 -0.72
CA ILE A 107 1.76 -4.95 -1.66
C ILE A 107 3.19 -5.39 -1.97
N ALA A 108 4.04 -4.48 -2.44
CA ALA A 108 5.34 -4.79 -3.04
C ALA A 108 6.46 -3.85 -2.58
N GLY A 109 6.37 -3.27 -1.38
CA GLY A 109 7.50 -2.56 -0.77
C GLY A 109 8.73 -3.45 -0.71
N ARG A 110 9.89 -2.91 -1.07
CA ARG A 110 11.20 -3.61 -1.10
C ARG A 110 12.17 -3.09 -0.05
N GLY A 111 11.74 -2.11 0.75
CA GLY A 111 12.61 -1.35 1.63
C GLY A 111 13.67 -0.57 0.87
N HIS A 112 14.57 0.05 1.63
CA HIS A 112 15.74 0.75 1.12
C HIS A 112 16.95 0.52 2.03
N GLY A 113 18.05 1.18 1.71
CA GLY A 113 19.31 1.01 2.44
C GLY A 113 20.01 -0.32 2.15
N PRO A 114 21.10 -0.63 2.86
CA PRO A 114 21.88 -1.85 2.66
C PRO A 114 21.00 -3.09 2.81
N GLY A 115 20.87 -3.88 1.73
CA GLY A 115 20.08 -5.10 1.73
C GLY A 115 18.56 -4.91 1.86
N GLY A 116 18.03 -3.69 1.69
CA GLY A 116 16.59 -3.40 1.85
C GLY A 116 16.10 -3.46 3.30
N ALA A 117 17.02 -3.34 4.26
CA ALA A 117 16.73 -3.47 5.69
C ALA A 117 15.83 -2.33 6.21
N ASP A 118 15.92 -1.15 5.62
CA ASP A 118 15.18 0.04 6.06
C ASP A 118 13.81 0.14 5.38
N GLY A 119 12.87 0.86 6.00
CA GLY A 119 11.57 1.19 5.40
C GLY A 119 10.56 0.04 5.42
N VAL A 120 9.59 0.07 4.50
CA VAL A 120 8.46 -0.87 4.42
C VAL A 120 8.75 -2.03 3.46
N ILE A 121 8.19 -3.21 3.73
CA ILE A 121 8.34 -4.45 2.96
C ILE A 121 6.93 -4.89 2.72
N GLY A 122 6.61 -5.12 1.47
CA GLY A 122 5.30 -5.56 1.07
C GLY A 122 5.07 -7.02 1.42
N ILE A 123 3.83 -7.44 1.31
CA ILE A 123 3.39 -8.83 1.41
C ILE A 123 4.05 -9.68 0.33
N ALA A 124 4.30 -9.09 -0.84
CA ALA A 124 4.93 -9.73 -1.99
C ALA A 124 6.00 -8.81 -2.59
N PRO A 125 7.18 -8.72 -1.94
CA PRO A 125 8.21 -7.77 -2.33
C PRO A 125 8.83 -8.04 -3.72
N GLU A 126 8.67 -9.25 -4.26
CA GLU A 126 9.17 -9.61 -5.60
C GLU A 126 8.09 -9.45 -6.70
N ALA A 127 6.87 -9.08 -6.34
CA ALA A 127 5.84 -8.71 -7.31
C ALA A 127 6.16 -7.37 -8.00
N GLN A 128 5.45 -7.13 -9.10
CA GLN A 128 5.43 -5.85 -9.80
C GLN A 128 4.08 -5.17 -9.59
N VAL A 129 4.09 -3.85 -9.41
CA VAL A 129 2.91 -3.01 -9.26
C VAL A 129 2.63 -2.31 -10.59
N LEU A 130 1.43 -2.49 -11.13
CA LEU A 130 0.93 -1.77 -12.29
C LEU A 130 -0.01 -0.64 -11.82
N PRO A 131 0.45 0.62 -11.75
CA PRO A 131 -0.37 1.69 -11.20
C PRO A 131 -1.40 2.18 -12.21
N VAL A 132 -2.65 2.32 -11.76
CA VAL A 132 -3.74 2.85 -12.59
C VAL A 132 -4.49 3.91 -11.80
N ARG A 133 -4.35 5.17 -12.18
CA ARG A 133 -5.06 6.26 -11.51
C ARG A 133 -6.50 6.34 -11.99
N VAL A 134 -7.45 6.03 -11.11
CA VAL A 134 -8.90 6.04 -11.39
C VAL A 134 -9.67 7.01 -10.49
N LEU A 135 -9.04 7.53 -9.44
CA LEU A 135 -9.57 8.60 -8.59
C LEU A 135 -8.48 9.60 -8.19
N LEU A 136 -8.87 10.68 -7.52
CA LEU A 136 -7.95 11.67 -6.93
C LEU A 136 -8.03 11.62 -5.41
N GLU A 137 -6.98 12.04 -4.70
CA GLU A 137 -6.97 12.09 -3.22
C GLU A 137 -8.15 12.86 -2.63
N ASP A 138 -8.56 12.51 -1.40
CA ASP A 138 -9.68 13.15 -0.72
C ASP A 138 -9.54 14.68 -0.62
N GLU A 139 -8.32 15.15 -0.38
CA GLU A 139 -8.00 16.58 -0.28
C GLU A 139 -7.70 17.25 -1.64
N ASP A 140 -7.74 16.52 -2.76
CA ASP A 140 -7.51 17.11 -4.08
C ASP A 140 -8.69 18.02 -4.48
N PRO A 141 -8.45 19.31 -4.81
CA PRO A 141 -9.51 20.25 -5.13
C PRO A 141 -10.31 19.87 -6.39
N GLN A 142 -9.73 19.04 -7.27
CA GLN A 142 -10.37 18.53 -8.47
C GLN A 142 -11.14 17.23 -8.24
N ARG A 143 -11.11 16.62 -7.04
CA ARG A 143 -11.82 15.36 -6.74
C ARG A 143 -13.30 15.41 -7.07
N ARG A 144 -13.99 16.50 -6.73
CA ARG A 144 -15.42 16.67 -7.05
C ARG A 144 -15.66 16.66 -8.56
N ARG A 145 -14.80 17.33 -9.33
CA ARG A 145 -14.87 17.33 -10.80
C ARG A 145 -14.58 15.94 -11.35
N ALA A 146 -13.55 15.25 -10.85
CA ALA A 146 -13.23 13.88 -11.25
C ALA A 146 -14.42 12.94 -11.04
N ARG A 147 -15.04 12.96 -9.86
CA ARG A 147 -16.24 12.17 -9.56
C ARG A 147 -17.40 12.46 -10.53
N ALA A 148 -17.58 13.72 -10.93
CA ALA A 148 -18.66 14.11 -11.83
C ALA A 148 -18.38 13.78 -13.31
N THR A 149 -17.13 13.89 -13.77
CA THR A 149 -16.78 13.81 -15.20
C THR A 149 -16.04 12.54 -15.61
N ARG A 150 -15.62 11.70 -14.65
CA ARG A 150 -14.80 10.50 -14.87
C ARG A 150 -15.42 9.24 -14.27
N GLY A 151 -16.76 9.13 -14.24
CA GLY A 151 -17.44 7.93 -13.73
C GLY A 151 -17.05 6.62 -14.42
N GLY A 152 -16.55 6.66 -15.66
CA GLY A 152 -16.07 5.47 -16.38
C GLY A 152 -14.63 5.05 -16.06
N ALA A 153 -13.86 5.83 -15.29
CA ALA A 153 -12.43 5.62 -15.10
C ALA A 153 -12.11 4.28 -14.41
N LEU A 154 -12.94 3.85 -13.45
CA LEU A 154 -12.75 2.58 -12.77
C LEU A 154 -12.93 1.39 -13.73
N ALA A 155 -14.04 1.36 -14.47
CA ALA A 155 -14.31 0.30 -15.45
C ALA A 155 -13.25 0.25 -16.56
N GLU A 156 -12.82 1.41 -17.08
CA GLU A 156 -11.73 1.50 -18.07
C GLU A 156 -10.41 1.00 -17.48
N GLY A 157 -10.08 1.41 -16.25
CA GLY A 157 -8.87 1.01 -15.55
C GLY A 157 -8.80 -0.50 -15.32
N ILE A 158 -9.90 -1.12 -14.90
CA ILE A 158 -9.97 -2.57 -14.68
C ILE A 158 -9.66 -3.32 -15.98
N ARG A 159 -10.31 -2.93 -17.09
CA ARG A 159 -10.08 -3.59 -18.38
C ARG A 159 -8.66 -3.39 -18.87
N TRP A 160 -8.14 -2.17 -18.78
CA TRP A 160 -6.78 -1.87 -19.20
C TRP A 160 -5.75 -2.66 -18.39
N ALA A 161 -5.89 -2.74 -17.07
CA ALA A 161 -5.00 -3.52 -16.21
C ALA A 161 -4.95 -5.00 -16.62
N VAL A 162 -6.10 -5.60 -16.90
CA VAL A 162 -6.20 -7.00 -17.38
C VAL A 162 -5.53 -7.15 -18.74
N ASP A 163 -5.74 -6.20 -19.66
CA ASP A 163 -5.14 -6.21 -21.00
C ASP A 163 -3.62 -6.02 -20.95
N GLN A 164 -3.08 -5.40 -19.89
CA GLN A 164 -1.65 -5.32 -19.59
C GLN A 164 -1.09 -6.56 -18.87
N GLY A 165 -1.93 -7.57 -18.60
CA GLY A 165 -1.51 -8.82 -17.97
C GLY A 165 -1.44 -8.79 -16.45
N ALA A 166 -2.22 -7.92 -15.79
CA ALA A 166 -2.35 -7.97 -14.33
C ALA A 166 -3.01 -9.29 -13.88
N ASP A 167 -2.36 -9.99 -12.96
CA ASP A 167 -2.88 -11.23 -12.36
C ASP A 167 -3.86 -10.91 -11.22
N VAL A 168 -3.61 -9.81 -10.51
CA VAL A 168 -4.41 -9.33 -9.38
C VAL A 168 -4.75 -7.86 -9.57
N ILE A 169 -6.00 -7.50 -9.26
CA ILE A 169 -6.50 -6.13 -9.28
C ILE A 169 -6.87 -5.74 -7.85
N ASN A 170 -6.14 -4.78 -7.30
CA ASN A 170 -6.37 -4.19 -5.99
C ASN A 170 -7.22 -2.91 -6.11
N LEU A 171 -8.39 -2.92 -5.48
CA LEU A 171 -9.34 -1.81 -5.43
C LEU A 171 -9.52 -1.33 -3.98
N SER A 172 -8.63 -0.45 -3.51
CA SER A 172 -8.74 0.15 -2.18
C SER A 172 -9.66 1.37 -2.17
N LEU A 173 -10.80 1.22 -2.85
CA LEU A 173 -11.81 2.24 -3.09
C LEU A 173 -13.18 1.59 -3.02
N GLY A 174 -14.20 2.42 -2.82
CA GLY A 174 -15.57 2.01 -2.93
C GLY A 174 -16.52 3.19 -2.76
N ASP A 175 -17.73 3.04 -3.28
CA ASP A 175 -18.85 3.91 -2.92
C ASP A 175 -19.75 3.17 -1.92
N ASP A 176 -19.75 3.61 -0.67
CA ASP A 176 -20.65 3.18 0.41
C ASP A 176 -21.57 4.33 0.87
N SER A 177 -21.74 5.35 0.02
CA SER A 177 -22.62 6.47 0.26
C SER A 177 -24.10 6.09 0.15
N ALA A 178 -24.99 7.02 0.49
CA ALA A 178 -26.44 6.82 0.33
C ALA A 178 -26.85 6.61 -1.14
N SER A 179 -26.03 7.03 -2.10
CA SER A 179 -26.26 6.87 -3.53
C SER A 179 -25.51 5.67 -4.12
N ALA A 180 -24.84 4.83 -3.32
CA ALA A 180 -24.14 3.65 -3.80
C ALA A 180 -25.08 2.70 -4.54
N HIS A 181 -24.73 2.35 -5.77
CA HIS A 181 -25.52 1.48 -6.63
C HIS A 181 -24.60 0.71 -7.60
N PRO A 182 -25.03 -0.45 -8.11
CA PRO A 182 -24.28 -1.14 -9.14
C PRO A 182 -24.27 -0.33 -10.45
N ASP A 183 -23.09 -0.17 -11.03
CA ASP A 183 -22.87 0.40 -12.36
C ASP A 183 -22.64 -0.74 -13.39
N PRO A 184 -23.42 -0.80 -14.49
CA PRO A 184 -23.31 -1.87 -15.48
C PRO A 184 -21.93 -1.97 -16.16
N LYS A 185 -21.18 -0.86 -16.29
CA LYS A 185 -19.85 -0.85 -16.90
C LYS A 185 -18.82 -1.41 -15.93
N GLU A 186 -18.93 -1.09 -14.64
CA GLU A 186 -18.07 -1.67 -13.61
C GLU A 186 -18.30 -3.17 -13.47
N ASP A 187 -19.56 -3.62 -13.39
CA ASP A 187 -19.88 -5.06 -13.37
C ASP A 187 -19.32 -5.77 -14.61
N ALA A 188 -19.53 -5.20 -15.81
CA ALA A 188 -18.99 -5.76 -17.04
C ALA A 188 -17.45 -5.84 -17.03
N ALA A 189 -16.76 -4.88 -16.41
CA ALA A 189 -15.30 -4.86 -16.28
C ALA A 189 -14.81 -5.91 -15.26
N VAL A 190 -15.47 -6.04 -14.11
CA VAL A 190 -15.18 -7.09 -13.12
C VAL A 190 -15.35 -8.47 -13.74
N ARG A 191 -16.48 -8.73 -14.39
CA ARG A 191 -16.69 -10.02 -15.09
C ARG A 191 -15.67 -10.25 -16.20
N TYR A 192 -15.17 -9.20 -16.85
CA TYR A 192 -14.10 -9.31 -17.85
C TYR A 192 -12.78 -9.76 -17.20
N ALA A 193 -12.38 -9.14 -16.09
CA ALA A 193 -11.20 -9.53 -15.33
C ALA A 193 -11.26 -11.00 -14.89
N LEU A 194 -12.38 -11.40 -14.27
CA LEU A 194 -12.59 -12.78 -13.81
C LEU A 194 -12.52 -13.80 -14.97
N ARG A 195 -13.14 -13.51 -16.12
CA ARG A 195 -13.07 -14.39 -17.30
C ARG A 195 -11.67 -14.51 -17.90
N LYS A 196 -10.82 -13.49 -17.70
CA LYS A 196 -9.42 -13.51 -18.13
C LYS A 196 -8.49 -14.15 -17.09
N GLY A 197 -9.04 -14.58 -15.95
CA GLY A 197 -8.30 -15.25 -14.88
C GLY A 197 -7.64 -14.30 -13.90
N ALA A 198 -7.88 -12.99 -14.00
CA ALA A 198 -7.41 -12.03 -13.02
C ALA A 198 -8.30 -12.06 -11.77
N VAL A 199 -7.66 -12.02 -10.59
CA VAL A 199 -8.37 -11.93 -9.31
C VAL A 199 -8.68 -10.47 -9.02
N VAL A 200 -9.92 -10.17 -8.64
CA VAL A 200 -10.34 -8.82 -8.24
C VAL A 200 -10.55 -8.79 -6.74
N VAL A 201 -9.84 -7.89 -6.05
CA VAL A 201 -9.92 -7.73 -4.60
C VAL A 201 -10.28 -6.29 -4.27
N ALA A 202 -11.29 -6.08 -3.42
CA ALA A 202 -11.79 -4.75 -3.11
C ALA A 202 -12.06 -4.58 -1.61
N SER A 203 -11.90 -3.35 -1.11
CA SER A 203 -12.32 -3.01 0.26
C SER A 203 -13.83 -3.15 0.41
N ALA A 204 -14.28 -3.85 1.45
CA ALA A 204 -15.71 -4.09 1.70
C ALA A 204 -16.51 -2.82 2.08
N GLY A 205 -15.82 -1.72 2.38
CA GLY A 205 -16.40 -0.42 2.74
C GLY A 205 -16.11 -0.01 4.19
N ASN A 206 -16.12 1.29 4.44
CA ASN A 206 -15.80 1.91 5.73
C ASN A 206 -17.03 2.53 6.42
N GLY A 207 -18.22 2.22 5.91
CA GLY A 207 -19.51 2.69 6.39
C GLY A 207 -20.10 1.90 7.55
N GLY A 208 -19.36 1.02 8.23
CA GLY A 208 -19.89 0.09 9.25
C GLY A 208 -20.61 0.75 10.43
N GLU A 209 -20.28 2.01 10.75
CA GLU A 209 -20.99 2.84 11.73
C GLU A 209 -21.93 3.89 11.09
N LYS A 210 -21.90 3.99 9.75
CA LYS A 210 -22.63 4.98 8.94
C LYS A 210 -23.77 4.33 8.14
N GLY A 211 -24.54 3.48 8.81
CA GLY A 211 -25.64 2.71 8.21
C GLY A 211 -25.21 1.44 7.49
N ASP A 212 -23.91 1.11 7.53
CA ASP A 212 -23.33 -0.14 7.03
C ASP A 212 -23.72 -0.42 5.58
N ARG A 213 -23.75 0.57 4.68
CA ARG A 213 -24.34 0.41 3.34
C ARG A 213 -23.55 -0.59 2.47
N VAL A 214 -24.20 -1.11 1.44
CA VAL A 214 -23.54 -1.93 0.41
C VAL A 214 -22.50 -1.06 -0.31
N SER A 215 -21.31 -1.60 -0.51
CA SER A 215 -20.22 -0.93 -1.20
C SER A 215 -19.93 -1.57 -2.55
N TYR A 216 -19.84 -0.76 -3.60
CA TYR A 216 -19.37 -1.17 -4.92
C TYR A 216 -17.97 -0.59 -5.17
N PRO A 217 -17.03 -1.35 -5.77
CA PRO A 217 -17.22 -2.61 -6.49
C PRO A 217 -17.19 -3.90 -5.64
N ALA A 218 -16.99 -3.81 -4.32
CA ALA A 218 -16.83 -5.00 -3.48
C ALA A 218 -18.04 -5.96 -3.46
N ALA A 219 -19.24 -5.45 -3.66
CA ALA A 219 -20.45 -6.25 -3.71
C ALA A 219 -20.71 -6.96 -5.06
N TYR A 220 -19.88 -6.75 -6.10
CA TYR A 220 -20.04 -7.47 -7.35
C TYR A 220 -19.68 -8.96 -7.19
N PRO A 221 -20.46 -9.88 -7.78
CA PRO A 221 -20.17 -11.32 -7.71
C PRO A 221 -18.76 -11.67 -8.20
N GLY A 222 -18.05 -12.48 -7.42
CA GLY A 222 -16.70 -12.94 -7.74
C GLY A 222 -15.58 -11.99 -7.32
N VAL A 223 -15.90 -10.80 -6.81
CA VAL A 223 -14.91 -9.93 -6.13
C VAL A 223 -14.64 -10.50 -4.74
N ILE A 224 -13.36 -10.57 -4.37
CA ILE A 224 -12.96 -10.86 -2.99
C ILE A 224 -13.11 -9.56 -2.20
N ALA A 225 -14.17 -9.45 -1.41
CA ALA A 225 -14.40 -8.29 -0.56
C ALA A 225 -13.69 -8.48 0.79
N VAL A 226 -12.85 -7.50 1.15
CA VAL A 226 -12.00 -7.57 2.33
C VAL A 226 -12.47 -6.62 3.42
N THR A 227 -12.73 -7.16 4.61
CA THR A 227 -13.02 -6.39 5.83
C THR A 227 -11.76 -6.19 6.68
N ALA A 228 -11.81 -5.22 7.59
CA ALA A 228 -10.65 -4.82 8.40
C ALA A 228 -10.75 -5.34 9.84
N VAL A 229 -9.63 -5.85 10.36
CA VAL A 229 -9.45 -6.23 11.77
C VAL A 229 -8.27 -5.49 12.40
N ASP A 230 -8.36 -5.21 13.70
CA ASP A 230 -7.26 -4.64 14.47
C ASP A 230 -6.18 -5.68 14.80
N ARG A 231 -5.15 -5.26 15.55
CA ARG A 231 -4.03 -6.11 16.00
C ARG A 231 -4.43 -7.30 16.87
N ASN A 232 -5.62 -7.27 17.47
CA ASN A 232 -6.15 -8.36 18.27
C ASN A 232 -7.05 -9.30 17.43
N GLY A 233 -7.17 -9.05 16.13
CA GLY A 233 -8.08 -9.78 15.24
C GLY A 233 -9.54 -9.38 15.42
N ALA A 234 -9.83 -8.34 16.21
CA ALA A 234 -11.18 -7.84 16.38
C ALA A 234 -11.56 -6.96 15.19
N ARG A 235 -12.79 -7.07 14.69
CA ARG A 235 -13.27 -6.25 13.58
C ARG A 235 -13.11 -4.75 13.91
N ALA A 236 -12.47 -4.01 13.00
CA ALA A 236 -12.35 -2.56 13.11
C ALA A 236 -13.75 -1.91 13.07
N THR A 237 -13.98 -0.88 13.88
CA THR A 237 -15.32 -0.29 14.09
C THR A 237 -15.96 0.22 12.79
N PHE A 238 -15.18 0.88 11.95
CA PHE A 238 -15.60 1.37 10.63
C PHE A 238 -15.88 0.26 9.61
N SER A 239 -15.38 -0.96 9.82
CA SER A 239 -15.45 -2.01 8.81
C SER A 239 -16.88 -2.50 8.63
N THR A 240 -17.29 -2.59 7.37
CA THR A 240 -18.63 -3.05 6.95
C THR A 240 -18.89 -4.51 7.34
N ARG A 241 -20.16 -4.85 7.64
CA ARG A 241 -20.60 -6.19 8.10
C ARG A 241 -21.52 -6.89 7.11
N ARG A 242 -21.48 -6.48 5.84
CA ARG A 242 -22.38 -6.94 4.79
C ARG A 242 -22.09 -8.37 4.34
N TRP A 243 -23.12 -9.00 3.80
CA TRP A 243 -23.14 -10.40 3.37
C TRP A 243 -22.09 -10.77 2.31
N TYR A 244 -21.58 -9.80 1.55
CA TYR A 244 -20.58 -10.02 0.51
C TYR A 244 -19.14 -10.07 1.06
N ALA A 245 -18.93 -9.77 2.34
CA ALA A 245 -17.60 -9.87 2.97
C ALA A 245 -17.06 -11.30 2.83
N THR A 246 -15.90 -11.44 2.20
CA THR A 246 -15.30 -12.74 1.87
C THR A 246 -14.26 -13.14 2.91
N VAL A 247 -13.37 -12.21 3.26
CA VAL A 247 -12.25 -12.42 4.20
C VAL A 247 -12.00 -11.17 5.02
N SER A 248 -11.33 -11.32 6.16
CA SER A 248 -10.82 -10.20 6.96
C SER A 248 -9.30 -10.12 6.88
N ALA A 249 -8.76 -8.91 6.94
CA ALA A 249 -7.32 -8.69 6.99
C ALA A 249 -6.96 -7.49 7.89
N PRO A 250 -5.71 -7.41 8.38
CA PRO A 250 -5.23 -6.30 9.21
C PRO A 250 -5.59 -4.91 8.65
N GLY A 251 -6.28 -4.08 9.44
CA GLY A 251 -6.65 -2.73 9.05
C GLY A 251 -7.21 -1.91 10.21
N GLY A 252 -6.82 -0.64 10.30
CA GLY A 252 -7.34 0.28 11.32
C GLY A 252 -6.51 1.54 11.47
N TRP A 253 -7.16 2.68 11.72
CA TRP A 253 -6.49 3.99 11.82
C TRP A 253 -6.94 4.85 13.01
N ARG A 254 -7.78 4.35 13.93
CA ARG A 254 -8.24 5.12 15.11
C ARG A 254 -8.22 4.30 16.41
N GLU A 255 -7.63 4.92 17.42
CA GLU A 255 -7.59 4.57 18.86
C GLU A 255 -6.62 3.44 19.27
N ASN A 256 -5.56 3.80 20.01
CA ASN A 256 -4.63 2.93 20.74
C ASN A 256 -3.94 1.78 19.98
N THR A 257 -3.91 1.85 18.66
CA THR A 257 -3.04 1.06 17.78
C THR A 257 -1.95 1.96 17.23
N ALA A 258 -0.74 1.82 17.76
CA ALA A 258 0.44 2.47 17.21
C ALA A 258 0.57 2.15 15.71
N TYR A 259 0.35 3.18 14.88
CA TYR A 259 0.92 3.34 13.54
C TYR A 259 0.87 2.10 12.62
N ASN A 260 -0.32 1.76 12.15
CA ASN A 260 -0.49 0.71 11.14
C ASN A 260 -0.03 1.19 9.75
N LEU A 261 0.83 0.39 9.09
CA LEU A 261 1.16 0.41 7.64
C LEU A 261 1.21 1.81 7.01
N GLY A 262 1.96 2.70 7.66
CA GLY A 262 2.31 3.99 7.08
C GLY A 262 3.27 3.81 5.92
N VAL A 263 2.89 4.24 4.72
CA VAL A 263 3.93 4.76 3.82
C VAL A 263 4.30 6.12 4.36
N PHE A 264 5.59 6.31 4.60
CA PHE A 264 6.15 7.54 5.12
C PHE A 264 6.77 8.31 3.97
N ASP A 265 6.58 9.63 3.90
CA ASP A 265 7.22 10.44 2.88
C ASP A 265 8.73 10.48 3.10
N GLN A 266 9.43 11.21 2.23
CA GLN A 266 10.90 11.33 2.27
C GLN A 266 11.43 11.84 3.62
N ASP A 267 10.58 12.53 4.41
CA ASP A 267 10.92 13.12 5.71
C ASP A 267 10.43 12.29 6.91
N GLY A 268 9.80 11.13 6.67
CA GLY A 268 9.29 10.27 7.74
C GLY A 268 7.88 10.63 8.23
N THR A 269 7.14 11.47 7.51
CA THR A 269 5.74 11.81 7.83
C THR A 269 4.82 10.72 7.34
N LEU A 270 3.87 10.28 8.18
CA LEU A 270 2.84 9.31 7.80
C LEU A 270 1.97 9.84 6.65
N VAL A 271 2.00 9.18 5.49
CA VAL A 271 1.33 9.62 4.25
C VAL A 271 -0.04 8.93 4.05
N GLY A 272 -0.29 7.82 4.75
CA GLY A 272 -1.59 7.14 4.77
C GLY A 272 -1.52 5.78 5.47
N THR A 273 -2.66 5.32 5.99
CA THR A 273 -2.84 4.03 6.70
C THR A 273 -4.13 3.40 6.19
N VAL A 274 -4.11 2.13 5.78
CA VAL A 274 -5.28 1.48 5.14
C VAL A 274 -5.28 -0.02 5.38
N GLY A 275 -6.48 -0.60 5.42
CA GLY A 275 -6.74 -2.04 5.60
C GLY A 275 -6.24 -2.88 4.43
N LEU A 276 -5.53 -3.95 4.78
CA LEU A 276 -4.83 -4.83 3.88
C LEU A 276 -5.77 -5.39 2.80
N VAL A 277 -5.34 -5.32 1.55
CA VAL A 277 -5.91 -6.07 0.43
C VAL A 277 -4.75 -6.79 -0.26
N THR A 278 -4.39 -7.98 0.21
CA THR A 278 -3.68 -8.97 -0.63
C THR A 278 -3.84 -10.37 -0.01
N LEU A 279 -4.77 -11.17 -0.53
CA LEU A 279 -4.71 -12.63 -0.37
C LEU A 279 -5.17 -13.27 -1.68
N ALA A 280 -4.26 -13.33 -2.65
CA ALA A 280 -4.32 -14.20 -3.82
C ALA A 280 -2.98 -14.13 -4.56
N LEU A 281 -1.89 -14.55 -3.92
CA LEU A 281 -0.60 -14.67 -4.62
C LEU A 281 -0.16 -16.13 -4.62
N ASN A 282 -0.70 -16.81 -5.63
CA ASN A 282 -0.16 -17.95 -6.39
C ASN A 282 -0.51 -19.39 -5.98
N GLU A 283 -1.16 -20.10 -6.92
CA GLU A 283 -0.89 -21.49 -7.33
C GLU A 283 -1.29 -21.69 -8.83
N ARG A 284 -0.81 -20.86 -9.78
CA ARG A 284 -1.21 -20.99 -11.21
C ARG A 284 -0.12 -21.34 -12.22
N ARG A 285 0.98 -21.98 -11.81
CA ARG A 285 1.95 -22.56 -12.77
C ARG A 285 2.50 -23.96 -12.44
N ALA A 286 1.83 -24.74 -11.59
CA ALA A 286 2.22 -26.14 -11.34
C ALA A 286 1.34 -27.19 -12.07
N GLU A 287 0.21 -26.81 -12.66
CA GLU A 287 -0.75 -27.78 -13.23
C GLU A 287 -1.20 -27.42 -14.65
N VAL A 288 -0.29 -27.49 -15.62
CA VAL A 288 -0.67 -27.84 -17.01
C VAL A 288 0.46 -28.72 -17.57
N GLY A 289 0.37 -30.01 -17.24
CA GLY A 289 1.31 -31.03 -17.67
C GLY A 289 0.63 -32.39 -17.68
N TYR A 290 -0.47 -32.53 -18.42
CA TYR A 290 -0.96 -33.77 -19.02
C TYR A 290 -1.78 -33.43 -20.27
#